data_AF-A0AAN5BQU6-F1
#
_entry.id   AF-A0AAN5BQU6-F1
#
_cell.length_a   1.000
_cell.length_b   1.000
_cell.length_c   1.000
_cell.angle_alpha   90.00
_cell.angle_beta   90.00
_cell.angle_gamma   90.00
#
_symmetry.space_group_name_H-M   'P 1'
#
loop_
_entity.id
_entity.type
_entity.pdbx_description
1 polymer ?
#
loop_
_entity_poly.entity_id
_entity_poly.type
_entity_poly.pdbx_seq_one_letter_code
_entity_poly.pdbx_strand_id
1 'polypeptide(L)'
;MLERELEEAEKEFQHAADAELMVRGAGRIRFKENDDPRFLGPSSGIAITRLVMEMAKQNTDSKSIKDVVPELTAHEIKQAFEQESSKPTSKVYPIISSNPQPSLPAKHVTYRLIDVFVVKGIPLPVKFIVGLPYLSSHLNCLLRADISLAQAMLPTLHEPTFRQDVEDVFNGSNDPCKNFQLRMVIAISMQKMSTDYAGLADGYYLAALPFLEASLRRMDLRALQCLVLIGQYSLLTPTRTAAYWVVGIAVKLCQDLGLTDEATITKSPSGELFNPLEIEMRRRLFWIVTSMEFGLSHSLGRPSCYSVNHDHIRVKFFELIDDKFITPDGILPGGKPILPKCIAIHFFKMRLLQLEIRRTLYLNKRDAPVDDQDPWFQQMLNKLDYWVASCPKKHGGSGLSEKW
;
A
#
# COMPACT_ATOMS: atom_id res chain seq x y z
N MET A 1 18.31 -6.99 28.04
CA MET A 1 18.47 -6.96 26.56
C MET A 1 17.16 -6.54 25.93
N LEU A 2 16.06 -7.28 26.14
CA LEU A 2 14.71 -6.87 25.74
C LEU A 2 14.23 -5.52 26.31
N GLU A 3 14.47 -5.21 27.58
CA GLU A 3 14.05 -3.92 28.17
C GLU A 3 14.75 -2.72 27.53
N ARG A 4 16.00 -2.91 27.08
CA ARG A 4 16.81 -1.88 26.43
C ARG A 4 16.37 -1.67 24.97
N GLU A 5 16.01 -2.76 24.29
CA GLU A 5 15.38 -2.72 22.96
C GLU A 5 13.97 -2.11 23.01
N LEU A 6 13.23 -2.31 24.10
CA LEU A 6 11.93 -1.67 24.33
C LEU A 6 12.08 -0.16 24.56
N GLU A 7 13.05 0.26 25.39
CA GLU A 7 13.37 1.68 25.61
C GLU A 7 13.90 2.38 24.35
N GLU A 8 14.65 1.69 23.51
CA GLU A 8 15.11 2.21 22.21
C GLU A 8 13.95 2.32 21.21
N ALA A 9 13.06 1.33 21.15
CA ALA A 9 11.85 1.38 20.33
C ALA A 9 10.87 2.47 20.80
N GLU A 10 10.74 2.69 22.11
CA GLU A 10 9.94 3.78 22.70
C GLU A 10 10.54 5.15 22.37
N LYS A 11 11.87 5.30 22.42
CA LYS A 11 12.57 6.53 22.01
C LYS A 11 12.46 6.81 20.51
N GLU A 12 12.55 5.79 19.65
CA GLU A 12 12.28 5.94 18.22
C GLU A 12 10.83 6.35 17.96
N PHE A 13 9.87 5.80 18.74
CA PHE A 13 8.47 6.21 18.70
C PHE A 13 8.29 7.67 19.11
N GLN A 14 8.98 8.13 20.15
CA GLN A 14 8.94 9.51 20.63
C GLN A 14 9.58 10.48 19.63
N HIS A 15 10.71 10.13 19.01
CA HIS A 15 11.33 10.93 17.96
C HIS A 15 10.49 10.99 16.68
N ALA A 16 9.84 9.89 16.29
CA ALA A 16 8.88 9.91 15.19
C ALA A 16 7.66 10.79 15.51
N ALA A 17 7.18 10.74 16.75
CA ALA A 17 6.09 11.60 17.23
C ALA A 17 6.48 13.09 17.31
N ASP A 18 7.73 13.41 17.63
CA ASP A 18 8.26 14.79 17.65
C ASP A 18 8.46 15.35 16.24
N ALA A 19 8.95 14.54 15.30
CA ALA A 19 9.00 14.92 13.88
C ALA A 19 7.60 15.13 13.30
N GLU A 20 6.63 14.31 13.71
CA GLU A 20 5.21 14.49 13.42
C GLU A 20 4.65 15.76 14.08
N LEU A 21 5.07 16.09 15.30
CA LEU A 21 4.71 17.32 16.02
C LEU A 21 5.24 18.59 15.34
N MET A 22 6.47 18.55 14.81
CA MET A 22 7.03 19.65 14.01
C MET A 22 6.26 19.86 12.71
N VAL A 23 5.78 18.78 12.08
CA VAL A 23 4.89 18.84 10.91
C VAL A 23 3.49 19.33 11.30
N ARG A 24 3.03 19.08 12.55
CA ARG A 24 1.75 19.57 13.06
C ARG A 24 1.70 21.09 13.27
N GLY A 25 2.83 21.72 13.61
CA GLY A 25 2.91 23.18 13.77
C GLY A 25 2.67 23.99 12.49
N ALA A 26 2.74 23.36 11.31
CA ALA A 26 2.61 24.01 10.00
C ALA A 26 1.15 24.17 9.52
N GLY A 27 0.15 23.90 10.37
CA GLY A 27 -1.28 23.85 10.04
C GLY A 27 -1.98 25.15 9.61
N ARG A 28 -1.24 26.19 9.22
CA ARG A 28 -1.80 27.46 8.72
C ARG A 28 -0.95 28.00 7.59
N ILE A 29 -1.15 27.48 6.39
CA ILE A 29 -0.62 28.11 5.19
C ILE A 29 -1.79 28.88 4.55
N ARG A 30 -1.54 30.09 4.06
CA ARG A 30 -2.39 30.74 3.05
C ARG A 30 -1.56 30.73 1.78
N PHE A 31 -1.99 29.99 0.77
CA PHE A 31 -1.35 30.07 -0.55
C PHE A 31 -1.57 31.49 -1.10
N LYS A 32 -0.50 32.13 -1.59
CA LYS A 32 -0.67 33.40 -2.32
C LYS A 32 -1.34 33.08 -3.66
N GLU A 33 -2.11 34.03 -4.20
CA GLU A 33 -2.89 33.82 -5.44
C GLU A 33 -2.07 33.37 -6.66
N ASN A 34 -0.75 33.58 -6.64
CA ASN A 34 0.19 33.29 -7.73
C ASN A 34 1.05 32.03 -7.53
N ASP A 35 0.80 31.22 -6.49
CA ASP A 35 1.52 29.95 -6.33
C ASP A 35 0.95 28.90 -7.30
N ASP A 36 1.74 28.52 -8.31
CA ASP A 36 1.41 27.41 -9.21
C ASP A 36 1.17 26.12 -8.40
N PRO A 37 0.14 25.31 -8.75
CA PRO A 37 -0.06 23.98 -8.18
C PRO A 37 1.00 23.02 -8.70
N ARG A 38 2.24 23.15 -8.21
CA ARG A 38 3.40 22.42 -8.73
C ARG A 38 3.70 21.15 -7.94
N PHE A 39 3.53 20.04 -8.65
CA PHE A 39 4.39 18.85 -8.65
C PHE A 39 5.56 18.90 -7.65
N LEU A 40 5.52 18.06 -6.61
CA LEU A 40 6.48 18.01 -5.49
C LEU A 40 7.87 17.46 -5.88
N GLY A 41 8.32 17.69 -7.12
CA GLY A 41 9.65 17.36 -7.60
C GLY A 41 9.91 15.86 -7.83
N PRO A 42 11.15 15.47 -8.16
CA PRO A 42 11.52 14.09 -8.40
C PRO A 42 11.38 13.22 -7.13
N SER A 43 11.23 11.91 -7.31
CA SER A 43 10.96 10.88 -6.27
C SER A 43 12.04 10.72 -5.19
N SER A 44 13.03 11.62 -5.13
CA SER A 44 14.11 11.64 -4.15
C SER A 44 13.74 12.32 -2.82
N GLY A 45 12.53 12.89 -2.68
CA GLY A 45 12.07 13.55 -1.45
C GLY A 45 12.72 14.90 -1.14
N ILE A 46 13.74 15.31 -1.91
CA ILE A 46 14.52 16.55 -1.71
C ILE A 46 13.64 17.81 -1.78
N ALA A 47 12.64 17.82 -2.67
CA ALA A 47 11.73 18.96 -2.79
C ALA A 47 10.80 19.09 -1.57
N ILE A 48 10.34 17.97 -1.00
CA ILE A 48 9.60 17.94 0.27
C ILE A 48 10.50 18.42 1.42
N THR A 49 11.75 17.95 1.50
CA THR A 49 12.69 18.40 2.55
C THR A 49 12.98 19.89 2.47
N ARG A 50 13.17 20.44 1.26
CA ARG A 50 13.34 21.88 1.06
C ARG A 50 12.09 22.67 1.44
N LEU A 51 10.90 22.16 1.10
CA LEU A 51 9.63 22.76 1.47
C LEU A 51 9.47 22.82 3.00
N VAL A 52 9.74 21.71 3.70
CA VAL A 52 9.69 21.61 5.17
C VAL A 52 10.74 22.53 5.83
N MET A 53 11.95 22.60 5.29
CA MET A 53 12.99 23.50 5.79
C MET A 53 12.62 24.98 5.60
N GLU A 54 12.02 25.35 4.47
CA GLU A 54 11.61 26.73 4.22
C GLU A 54 10.38 27.11 5.08
N MET A 55 9.52 26.14 5.40
CA MET A 55 8.41 26.27 6.36
C MET A 55 8.87 26.46 7.81
N ALA A 56 9.93 25.77 8.24
CA ALA A 56 10.49 25.91 9.59
C ALA A 56 11.06 27.32 9.83
N LYS A 57 11.62 27.95 8.78
CA LYS A 57 12.14 29.33 8.83
C LYS A 57 11.05 30.39 8.91
N GLN A 58 9.84 30.11 8.44
CA GLN A 58 8.75 31.10 8.39
C GLN A 58 7.87 31.11 9.64
N ASN A 59 7.87 30.03 10.43
CA ASN A 59 7.04 29.86 11.64
C ASN A 59 7.81 30.03 12.97
N THR A 60 9.05 30.51 12.91
CA THR A 60 9.87 30.85 14.08
C THR A 60 10.33 32.30 13.91
N ASP A 61 10.31 33.13 14.96
CA ASP A 61 10.74 34.56 14.87
C ASP A 61 12.24 34.72 14.51
N SER A 62 12.99 33.62 14.56
CA SER A 62 14.40 33.58 14.22
C SER A 62 14.65 33.38 12.72
N LYS A 63 15.28 34.38 12.10
CA LYS A 63 15.71 34.38 10.69
C LYS A 63 16.90 33.46 10.39
N SER A 64 17.32 32.60 11.32
CA SER A 64 18.52 31.76 11.20
C SER A 64 18.30 30.34 11.74
N ILE A 65 18.82 29.36 11.00
CA ILE A 65 18.73 27.91 11.23
C ILE A 65 19.24 27.47 12.62
N LYS A 66 20.10 28.26 13.25
CA LYS A 66 20.74 27.92 14.53
C LYS A 66 19.81 27.98 15.75
N ASP A 67 18.65 28.63 15.64
CA ASP A 67 17.77 28.86 16.78
C ASP A 67 16.61 27.83 16.88
N VAL A 68 16.40 27.04 15.82
CA VAL A 68 15.32 26.03 15.73
C VAL A 68 15.79 24.66 16.23
N VAL A 69 17.09 24.39 16.15
CA VAL A 69 17.71 23.16 16.65
C VAL A 69 18.80 23.59 17.63
N PRO A 70 18.66 23.33 18.94
CA PRO A 70 19.68 23.67 19.92
C PRO A 70 21.05 23.13 19.47
N GLU A 71 22.13 23.91 19.63
CA GLU A 71 23.46 23.53 19.13
C GLU A 71 23.89 22.15 19.63
N LEU A 72 23.49 21.77 20.85
CA LEU A 72 23.68 20.43 21.41
C LEU A 72 22.99 19.35 20.57
N THR A 73 21.70 19.53 20.26
CA THR A 73 20.93 18.60 19.42
C THR A 73 21.46 18.54 18.00
N ALA A 74 21.92 19.67 17.44
CA ALA A 74 22.57 19.69 16.13
C ALA A 74 23.91 18.93 16.14
N HIS A 75 24.67 19.04 17.25
CA HIS A 75 25.92 18.32 17.43
C HIS A 75 25.69 16.82 17.64
N GLU A 76 24.64 16.44 18.37
CA GLU A 76 24.20 15.05 18.56
C GLU A 76 23.70 14.44 17.25
N ILE A 77 22.88 15.15 16.48
CA ILE A 77 22.44 14.71 15.14
C ILE A 77 23.64 14.57 14.21
N LYS A 78 24.60 15.50 14.25
CA LYS A 78 25.81 15.44 13.44
C LYS A 78 26.74 14.30 13.85
N GLN A 79 26.93 14.07 15.15
CA GLN A 79 27.71 12.94 15.66
C GLN A 79 27.02 11.60 15.39
N ALA A 80 25.69 11.52 15.53
CA ALA A 80 24.90 10.35 15.16
C ALA A 80 25.00 10.09 13.65
N PHE A 81 24.92 11.14 12.82
CA PHE A 81 25.11 11.04 11.38
C PHE A 81 26.54 10.62 11.00
N GLU A 82 27.57 11.14 11.67
CA GLU A 82 28.98 10.79 11.45
C GLU A 82 29.30 9.37 11.93
N GLN A 83 28.79 8.95 13.09
CA GLN A 83 28.85 7.58 13.58
C GLN A 83 28.10 6.62 12.66
N GLU A 84 26.94 7.02 12.13
CA GLU A 84 26.20 6.20 11.17
C GLU A 84 26.96 6.12 9.85
N SER A 85 27.43 7.26 9.32
CA SER A 85 28.20 7.33 8.07
C SER A 85 29.53 6.56 8.09
N SER A 86 30.13 6.39 9.28
CA SER A 86 31.37 5.65 9.48
C SER A 86 31.16 4.15 9.71
N LYS A 87 29.91 3.68 9.92
CA LYS A 87 29.60 2.26 9.83
C LYS A 87 29.80 1.81 8.37
N PRO A 88 30.37 0.62 8.09
CA PRO A 88 30.68 0.19 6.72
C PRO A 88 29.48 0.07 5.76
N THR A 89 28.25 0.32 6.20
CA THR A 89 27.01 0.22 5.41
C THR A 89 25.86 1.05 6.01
N SER A 90 25.95 2.37 6.14
CA SER A 90 24.81 3.24 6.55
C SER A 90 23.70 3.42 5.49
N LYS A 91 23.66 2.53 4.53
CA LYS A 91 22.44 2.20 3.82
C LYS A 91 22.24 0.73 4.13
N VAL A 92 21.39 0.39 5.09
CA VAL A 92 20.85 -0.97 5.18
C VAL A 92 19.97 -1.13 3.94
N TYR A 93 20.61 -1.36 2.80
CA TYR A 93 19.94 -1.92 1.65
C TYR A 93 19.36 -3.26 2.12
N PRO A 94 18.14 -3.61 1.71
CA PRO A 94 17.64 -4.96 1.92
C PRO A 94 18.74 -5.93 1.51
N ILE A 95 19.00 -6.97 2.31
CA ILE A 95 19.96 -8.00 1.94
C ILE A 95 19.48 -8.57 0.60
N ILE A 96 20.16 -8.20 -0.48
CA ILE A 96 19.84 -8.64 -1.83
C ILE A 96 20.67 -9.89 -2.13
N SER A 97 20.03 -10.90 -2.69
CA SER A 97 20.75 -12.04 -3.24
C SER A 97 21.31 -11.68 -4.60
N SER A 98 22.50 -12.18 -4.89
CA SER A 98 23.08 -12.16 -6.24
C SER A 98 22.60 -13.33 -7.10
N ASN A 99 22.06 -14.39 -6.47
CA ASN A 99 21.74 -15.64 -7.14
C ASN A 99 20.27 -16.05 -6.94
N PRO A 100 19.61 -16.60 -7.98
CA PRO A 100 18.29 -17.19 -7.83
C PRO A 100 18.35 -18.43 -6.94
N GLN A 101 17.30 -18.64 -6.13
CA GLN A 101 17.16 -19.89 -5.40
C GLN A 101 16.95 -21.06 -6.38
N PRO A 102 17.76 -22.14 -6.28
CA PRO A 102 17.77 -23.20 -7.28
C PRO A 102 16.58 -24.16 -7.17
N SER A 103 15.96 -24.25 -5.99
CA SER A 103 14.84 -25.17 -5.72
C SER A 103 13.79 -24.49 -4.86
N LEU A 104 12.56 -25.02 -4.90
CA LEU A 104 11.49 -24.61 -4.01
C LEU A 104 11.76 -25.15 -2.58
N PRO A 105 11.26 -24.48 -1.53
CA PRO A 105 11.28 -25.04 -0.18
C PRO A 105 10.53 -26.37 -0.13
N ALA A 106 10.81 -27.16 0.90
CA ALA A 106 10.05 -28.37 1.18
C ALA A 106 8.55 -28.05 1.24
N LYS A 107 7.71 -28.94 0.69
CA LYS A 107 6.27 -28.71 0.48
C LYS A 107 5.53 -28.20 1.73
N HIS A 108 5.82 -28.79 2.90
CA HIS A 108 5.23 -28.37 4.17
C HIS A 108 5.62 -26.93 4.58
N VAL A 109 6.86 -26.50 4.30
CA VAL A 109 7.32 -25.11 4.54
C VAL A 109 6.61 -24.17 3.57
N THR A 110 6.48 -24.56 2.30
CA THR A 110 5.79 -23.78 1.28
C THR A 110 4.34 -23.51 1.68
N TYR A 111 3.60 -24.50 2.18
CA TYR A 111 2.23 -24.25 2.68
C TYR A 111 2.19 -23.27 3.85
N ARG A 112 3.13 -23.36 4.79
CA ARG A 112 3.20 -22.40 5.92
C ARG A 112 3.48 -20.98 5.43
N LEU A 113 4.30 -20.82 4.39
CA LEU A 113 4.54 -19.53 3.76
C LEU A 113 3.30 -19.01 3.03
N ILE A 114 2.50 -19.89 2.42
CA ILE A 114 1.21 -19.51 1.82
C ILE A 114 0.24 -19.04 2.92
N ASP A 115 0.17 -19.75 4.06
CA ASP A 115 -0.66 -19.32 5.18
C ASP A 115 -0.21 -17.94 5.70
N VAL A 116 1.09 -17.69 5.78
CA VAL A 116 1.64 -16.36 6.10
C VAL A 116 1.23 -15.32 5.06
N PHE A 117 1.26 -15.66 3.76
CA PHE A 117 0.86 -14.75 2.69
C PHE A 117 -0.60 -14.32 2.84
N VAL A 118 -1.48 -15.29 3.14
CA VAL A 118 -2.93 -15.12 3.27
C VAL A 118 -3.29 -14.41 4.57
N VAL A 119 -2.62 -14.72 5.69
CA VAL A 119 -3.00 -14.24 7.02
C VAL A 119 -2.28 -12.95 7.42
N LYS A 120 -1.00 -12.77 7.10
CA LYS A 120 -0.25 -11.56 7.43
C LYS A 120 -0.37 -10.53 6.30
N GLY A 121 -1.02 -9.40 6.57
CA GLY A 121 -1.05 -8.28 5.63
C GLY A 121 0.33 -7.68 5.38
N ILE A 122 0.48 -6.93 4.29
CA ILE A 122 1.76 -6.28 3.91
C ILE A 122 1.91 -5.01 4.75
N PRO A 123 2.93 -4.87 5.60
CA PRO A 123 3.24 -3.59 6.23
C PRO A 123 3.60 -2.57 5.15
N LEU A 124 2.73 -1.60 4.89
CA LEU A 124 3.03 -0.46 4.02
C LEU A 124 3.92 0.52 4.80
N PRO A 125 5.10 0.90 4.28
CA PRO A 125 5.97 1.82 4.97
C PRO A 125 5.29 3.17 5.19
N VAL A 126 5.14 3.55 6.46
CA VAL A 126 4.51 4.79 6.97
C VAL A 126 5.03 6.05 6.26
N LYS A 127 6.28 6.00 5.76
CA LYS A 127 6.96 7.10 5.04
C LYS A 127 6.28 7.51 3.72
N PHE A 128 5.44 6.67 3.13
CA PHE A 128 4.69 7.00 1.90
C PHE A 128 3.44 7.88 2.17
N ILE A 129 3.09 8.19 3.42
CA ILE A 129 1.75 8.73 3.78
C ILE A 129 1.78 10.23 4.14
N VAL A 130 2.96 10.86 4.19
CA VAL A 130 3.10 12.23 4.70
C VAL A 130 3.10 13.26 3.56
N GLY A 131 2.02 14.05 3.44
CA GLY A 131 1.96 15.10 2.42
C GLY A 131 0.77 16.06 2.45
N LEU A 132 0.10 16.30 3.59
CA LEU A 132 -1.07 17.20 3.65
C LEU A 132 -0.96 18.20 4.84
N PRO A 133 -0.44 19.43 4.62
CA PRO A 133 -0.20 20.38 5.71
C PRO A 133 -1.44 21.12 6.26
N TYR A 134 -2.64 20.93 5.72
CA TYR A 134 -3.83 21.73 6.07
C TYR A 134 -4.82 21.09 7.04
N LEU A 135 -4.65 19.81 7.37
CA LEU A 135 -5.59 19.04 8.20
C LEU A 135 -4.89 18.43 9.44
N SER A 136 -3.90 19.14 9.99
CA SER A 136 -2.88 18.64 10.92
C SER A 136 -3.41 17.89 12.16
N SER A 137 -4.50 18.34 12.79
CA SER A 137 -5.02 17.70 14.00
C SER A 137 -5.86 16.45 13.71
N HIS A 138 -6.58 16.42 12.58
CA HIS A 138 -7.53 15.36 12.23
C HIS A 138 -6.95 14.30 11.26
N LEU A 139 -5.92 14.65 10.47
CA LEU A 139 -5.07 13.69 9.74
C LEU A 139 -4.36 12.72 10.69
N ASN A 140 -4.15 13.09 11.95
CA ASN A 140 -3.65 12.16 12.97
C ASN A 140 -4.55 10.93 13.13
N CYS A 141 -5.86 11.05 12.87
CA CYS A 141 -6.79 9.93 12.98
C CYS A 141 -6.61 8.96 11.80
N LEU A 142 -6.43 9.48 10.58
CA LEU A 142 -6.03 8.70 9.40
C LEU A 142 -4.65 8.07 9.60
N LEU A 143 -3.65 8.84 10.03
CA LEU A 143 -2.27 8.37 10.24
C LEU A 143 -2.17 7.32 11.37
N ARG A 144 -2.86 7.50 12.50
CA ARG A 144 -2.88 6.52 13.61
C ARG A 144 -3.64 5.24 13.24
N ALA A 145 -4.74 5.36 12.49
CA ALA A 145 -5.45 4.20 11.95
C ALA A 145 -4.64 3.49 10.85
N ASP A 146 -3.94 4.24 10.00
CA ASP A 146 -3.07 3.73 8.93
C ASP A 146 -1.87 2.95 9.46
N ILE A 147 -1.30 3.33 10.61
CA ILE A 147 -0.19 2.59 11.25
C ILE A 147 -0.65 1.24 11.83
N SER A 148 -1.90 1.16 12.31
CA SER A 148 -2.48 -0.10 12.83
C SER A 148 -3.10 -0.97 11.72
N LEU A 149 -3.61 -0.35 10.65
CA LEU A 149 -4.05 -1.00 9.41
C LEU A 149 -2.90 -1.23 8.41
N ALA A 150 -1.67 -0.85 8.77
CA ALA A 150 -0.49 -0.86 7.90
C ALA A 150 -0.26 -2.23 7.27
N GLN A 151 -0.78 -3.31 7.87
CA GLN A 151 -0.83 -4.65 7.32
C GLN A 151 -2.11 -4.90 6.52
N ALA A 152 -2.34 -4.16 5.43
CA ALA A 152 -3.48 -4.45 4.56
C ALA A 152 -3.25 -5.80 3.86
N MET A 153 -4.20 -6.72 4.00
CA MET A 153 -4.26 -7.94 3.18
C MET A 153 -4.73 -7.54 1.79
N LEU A 154 -4.00 -7.95 0.75
CA LEU A 154 -4.42 -7.80 -0.64
C LEU A 154 -4.78 -9.19 -1.17
N PRO A 155 -6.07 -9.57 -1.24
CA PRO A 155 -6.52 -10.90 -1.66
C PRO A 155 -6.32 -11.10 -3.17
N THR A 156 -5.06 -11.21 -3.58
CA THR A 156 -4.63 -11.18 -4.99
C THR A 156 -4.93 -12.49 -5.71
N LEU A 157 -4.91 -13.59 -4.97
CA LEU A 157 -5.07 -14.95 -5.48
C LEU A 157 -6.28 -15.58 -4.80
N HIS A 158 -7.02 -16.40 -5.55
CA HIS A 158 -8.07 -17.26 -5.01
C HIS A 158 -7.41 -18.46 -4.34
N GLU A 159 -7.57 -18.62 -3.02
CA GLU A 159 -6.77 -19.59 -2.25
C GLU A 159 -6.92 -21.04 -2.75
N PRO A 160 -8.13 -21.61 -2.94
CA PRO A 160 -8.30 -22.97 -3.45
C PRO A 160 -7.61 -23.20 -4.80
N THR A 161 -7.78 -22.25 -5.75
CA THR A 161 -7.16 -22.33 -7.08
C THR A 161 -5.64 -22.26 -6.96
N PHE A 162 -5.11 -21.36 -6.13
CA PHE A 162 -3.68 -21.21 -5.97
C PHE A 162 -3.03 -22.41 -5.26
N ARG A 163 -3.71 -23.03 -4.29
CA ARG A 163 -3.23 -24.28 -3.68
C ARG A 163 -3.13 -25.41 -4.71
N GLN A 164 -4.08 -25.51 -5.64
CA GLN A 164 -3.97 -26.45 -6.76
C GLN A 164 -2.80 -26.09 -7.69
N ASP A 165 -2.62 -24.80 -8.01
CA ASP A 165 -1.46 -24.37 -8.81
C ASP A 165 -0.12 -24.75 -8.16
N VAL A 166 -0.03 -24.68 -6.82
CA VAL A 166 1.14 -25.11 -6.06
C VAL A 166 1.39 -26.61 -6.23
N GLU A 167 0.34 -27.43 -6.13
CA GLU A 167 0.44 -28.87 -6.38
C GLU A 167 0.97 -29.16 -7.78
N ASP A 168 0.43 -28.49 -8.78
CA ASP A 168 0.83 -28.68 -10.16
C ASP A 168 2.31 -28.34 -10.36
N VAL A 169 2.81 -27.28 -9.74
CA VAL A 169 4.25 -26.92 -9.80
C VAL A 169 5.12 -27.96 -9.10
N PHE A 170 4.72 -28.46 -7.92
CA PHE A 170 5.44 -29.55 -7.26
C PHE A 170 5.43 -30.85 -8.08
N ASN A 171 4.39 -31.07 -8.88
CA ASN A 171 4.27 -32.19 -9.81
C ASN A 171 4.95 -31.95 -11.17
N GLY A 172 5.72 -30.86 -11.32
CA GLY A 172 6.53 -30.59 -12.52
C GLY A 172 5.85 -29.72 -13.59
N SER A 173 4.80 -28.98 -13.25
CA SER A 173 4.18 -28.03 -14.18
C SER A 173 5.18 -26.95 -14.60
N ASN A 174 5.28 -26.73 -15.91
CA ASN A 174 6.08 -25.66 -16.51
C ASN A 174 5.24 -24.41 -16.84
N ASP A 175 4.01 -24.30 -16.31
CA ASP A 175 3.19 -23.10 -16.53
C ASP A 175 3.91 -21.87 -15.95
N PRO A 176 4.14 -20.82 -16.76
CA PRO A 176 4.92 -19.67 -16.32
C PRO A 176 4.22 -18.89 -15.21
N CYS A 177 2.89 -18.72 -15.27
CA CYS A 177 2.16 -18.00 -14.25
C CYS A 177 2.19 -18.72 -12.91
N LYS A 178 1.96 -20.04 -12.89
CA LYS A 178 1.99 -20.84 -11.64
C LYS A 178 3.38 -20.76 -11.00
N ASN A 179 4.43 -20.94 -11.80
CA ASN A 179 5.81 -20.88 -11.33
C ASN A 179 6.22 -19.49 -10.83
N PHE A 180 5.77 -18.43 -11.52
CA PHE A 180 6.02 -17.05 -11.14
C PHE A 180 5.30 -16.71 -9.83
N GLN A 181 4.00 -16.95 -9.77
CA GLN A 181 3.16 -16.63 -8.61
C GLN A 181 3.62 -17.36 -7.35
N LEU A 182 3.95 -18.65 -7.44
CA LEU A 182 4.44 -19.43 -6.29
C LEU A 182 5.71 -18.83 -5.70
N ARG A 183 6.71 -18.54 -6.53
CA ARG A 183 7.99 -17.99 -6.08
C ARG A 183 7.86 -16.58 -5.53
N MET A 184 7.00 -15.76 -6.13
CA MET A 184 6.68 -14.42 -5.60
C MET A 184 5.96 -14.49 -4.26
N VAL A 185 5.01 -15.40 -4.08
CA VAL A 185 4.32 -15.61 -2.80
C VAL A 185 5.31 -16.04 -1.72
N ILE A 186 6.22 -16.98 -2.02
CA ILE A 186 7.30 -17.39 -1.11
C ILE A 186 8.16 -16.18 -0.72
N ALA A 187 8.62 -15.40 -1.69
CA ALA A 187 9.45 -14.22 -1.47
C ALA A 187 8.76 -13.18 -0.58
N ILE A 188 7.51 -12.83 -0.89
CA ILE A 188 6.70 -11.87 -0.11
C ILE A 188 6.50 -12.38 1.32
N SER A 189 6.18 -13.66 1.50
CA SER A 189 5.96 -14.24 2.83
C SER A 189 7.22 -14.23 3.68
N MET A 190 8.38 -14.58 3.11
CA MET A 190 9.65 -14.52 3.83
C MET A 190 9.97 -13.09 4.26
N GLN A 191 9.76 -12.11 3.37
CA GLN A 191 9.96 -10.69 3.68
C GLN A 191 9.01 -10.18 4.79
N LYS A 192 7.79 -10.72 4.87
CA LYS A 192 6.81 -10.43 5.94
C LYS A 192 7.15 -11.09 7.29
N MET A 193 7.98 -12.13 7.32
CA MET A 193 8.25 -12.89 8.53
C MET A 193 9.32 -12.26 9.41
N SER A 194 10.48 -11.94 8.83
CA SER A 194 11.61 -11.28 9.51
C SER A 194 12.54 -10.67 8.45
N THR A 195 13.25 -9.62 8.82
CA THR A 195 14.36 -9.04 8.03
C THR A 195 15.50 -10.03 7.81
N ASP A 196 15.66 -11.04 8.68
CA ASP A 196 16.70 -12.07 8.56
C ASP A 196 16.54 -12.92 7.29
N TYR A 197 15.31 -13.03 6.78
CA TYR A 197 15.02 -13.80 5.57
C TYR A 197 15.11 -12.96 4.28
N ALA A 198 15.48 -11.67 4.35
CA ALA A 198 15.47 -10.78 3.19
C ALA A 198 16.33 -11.30 2.02
N GLY A 199 17.53 -11.83 2.29
CA GLY A 199 18.38 -12.42 1.26
C GLY A 199 17.77 -13.66 0.60
N LEU A 200 17.10 -14.51 1.39
CA LEU A 200 16.43 -15.70 0.88
C LEU A 200 15.19 -15.33 0.05
N ALA A 201 14.40 -14.36 0.54
CA ALA A 201 13.25 -13.80 -0.17
C ALA A 201 13.66 -13.27 -1.54
N ASP A 202 14.76 -12.52 -1.60
CA ASP A 202 15.28 -11.96 -2.84
C ASP A 202 15.79 -13.02 -3.82
N GLY A 203 16.36 -14.11 -3.32
CA GLY A 203 16.70 -15.26 -4.15
C GLY A 203 15.47 -15.92 -4.79
N TYR A 204 14.33 -15.99 -4.10
CA TYR A 204 13.07 -16.49 -4.69
C TYR A 204 12.45 -15.51 -5.68
N TYR A 205 12.57 -14.20 -5.43
CA TYR A 205 12.22 -13.18 -6.41
C TYR A 205 13.02 -13.37 -7.72
N LEU A 206 14.34 -13.54 -7.63
CA LEU A 206 15.20 -13.81 -8.79
C LEU A 206 14.81 -15.11 -9.50
N ALA A 207 14.48 -16.15 -8.74
CA ALA A 207 14.03 -17.42 -9.32
C ALA A 207 12.68 -17.31 -10.04
N ALA A 208 11.87 -16.29 -9.75
CA ALA A 208 10.61 -16.03 -10.45
C ALA A 208 10.83 -15.36 -11.82
N LEU A 209 11.86 -14.50 -11.96
CA LEU A 209 12.07 -13.67 -13.15
C LEU A 209 12.09 -14.41 -14.49
N PRO A 210 12.67 -15.63 -14.63
CA PRO A 210 12.63 -16.38 -15.88
C PRO A 210 11.23 -16.65 -16.42
N PHE A 211 10.21 -16.68 -15.54
CA PHE A 211 8.83 -16.94 -15.90
C PHE A 211 8.03 -15.66 -16.21
N LEU A 212 8.61 -14.48 -15.96
CA LEU A 212 7.90 -13.21 -16.01
C LEU A 212 7.40 -12.88 -17.42
N GLU A 213 8.28 -12.91 -18.41
CA GLU A 213 7.96 -12.48 -19.77
C GLU A 213 6.83 -13.34 -20.37
N ALA A 214 6.92 -14.65 -20.24
CA ALA A 214 5.90 -15.59 -20.70
C ALA A 214 4.57 -15.42 -19.94
N SER A 215 4.63 -15.06 -18.65
CA SER A 215 3.42 -14.73 -17.87
C SER A 215 2.75 -13.45 -18.37
N LEU A 216 3.51 -12.39 -18.63
CA LEU A 216 2.97 -11.09 -19.06
C LEU A 216 2.42 -11.12 -20.48
N ARG A 217 3.00 -11.94 -21.37
CA ARG A 217 2.49 -12.12 -22.76
C ARG A 217 1.05 -12.62 -22.83
N ARG A 218 0.51 -13.20 -21.75
CA ARG A 218 -0.87 -13.69 -21.69
C ARG A 218 -1.93 -12.58 -21.70
N MET A 219 -1.59 -11.38 -21.20
CA MET A 219 -2.49 -10.22 -21.15
C MET A 219 -3.88 -10.55 -20.53
N ASP A 220 -3.90 -11.39 -19.49
CA ASP A 220 -5.11 -11.85 -18.79
C ASP A 220 -5.06 -11.53 -17.28
N LEU A 221 -6.06 -11.99 -16.51
CA LEU A 221 -6.07 -11.81 -15.05
C LEU A 221 -4.85 -12.42 -14.36
N ARG A 222 -4.25 -13.49 -14.92
CA ARG A 222 -3.05 -14.13 -14.37
C ARG A 222 -1.84 -13.24 -14.56
N ALA A 223 -1.69 -12.62 -15.73
CA ALA A 223 -0.67 -11.60 -15.98
C ALA A 223 -0.83 -10.41 -15.02
N LEU A 224 -2.06 -9.96 -14.78
CA LEU A 224 -2.35 -8.89 -13.83
C LEU A 224 -1.99 -9.26 -12.38
N GLN A 225 -2.31 -10.49 -11.95
CA GLN A 225 -1.88 -11.01 -10.64
C GLN A 225 -0.36 -11.01 -10.50
N CYS A 226 0.38 -11.41 -11.54
CA CYS A 226 1.85 -11.36 -11.53
C CYS A 226 2.36 -9.93 -11.33
N LEU A 227 1.81 -8.93 -12.03
CA LEU A 227 2.18 -7.52 -11.85
C LEU A 227 1.87 -7.02 -10.44
N VAL A 228 0.71 -7.38 -9.89
CA VAL A 228 0.31 -7.03 -8.52
C VAL A 228 1.29 -7.62 -7.50
N LEU A 229 1.69 -8.89 -7.65
CA LEU A 229 2.67 -9.52 -6.76
C LEU A 229 4.05 -8.85 -6.84
N ILE A 230 4.50 -8.44 -8.04
CA ILE A 230 5.75 -7.65 -8.18
C ILE A 230 5.62 -6.32 -7.46
N GLY A 231 4.50 -5.62 -7.63
CA GLY A 231 4.24 -4.36 -6.95
C GLY A 231 4.23 -4.53 -5.42
N GLN A 232 3.61 -5.59 -4.90
CA GLN A 232 3.61 -5.91 -3.47
C GLN A 232 5.02 -6.18 -2.93
N TYR A 233 5.80 -6.99 -3.63
CA TYR A 233 7.19 -7.25 -3.25
C TYR A 233 8.04 -5.96 -3.30
N SER A 234 7.84 -5.13 -4.33
CA SER A 234 8.55 -3.87 -4.49
C SER A 234 8.24 -2.84 -3.39
N LEU A 235 7.02 -2.88 -2.84
CA LEU A 235 6.64 -2.04 -1.70
C LEU A 235 7.30 -2.48 -0.38
N LEU A 236 7.60 -3.77 -0.24
CA LEU A 236 8.37 -4.32 0.89
C LEU A 236 9.88 -4.11 0.71
N THR A 237 10.35 -4.17 -0.54
CA THR A 237 11.77 -4.10 -0.92
C THR A 237 11.98 -3.04 -2.00
N PRO A 238 11.98 -1.74 -1.63
CA PRO A 238 11.93 -0.61 -2.58
C PRO A 238 13.17 -0.43 -3.47
N THR A 239 14.19 -1.28 -3.33
CA THR A 239 15.46 -1.19 -4.04
C THR A 239 15.54 -2.02 -5.32
N ARG A 240 14.58 -2.94 -5.55
CA ARG A 240 14.65 -3.92 -6.66
C ARG A 240 13.88 -3.51 -7.90
N THR A 241 12.71 -2.91 -7.75
CA THR A 241 11.90 -2.50 -8.89
C THR A 241 11.12 -1.25 -8.52
N ALA A 242 11.04 -0.32 -9.47
CA ALA A 242 10.31 0.92 -9.27
C ALA A 242 8.80 0.63 -9.26
N ALA A 243 8.24 0.44 -8.06
CA ALA A 243 6.85 0.04 -7.82
C ALA A 243 5.84 0.90 -8.60
N TYR A 244 6.08 2.20 -8.72
CA TYR A 244 5.25 3.13 -9.49
C TYR A 244 5.05 2.69 -10.95
N TRP A 245 6.13 2.26 -11.61
CA TRP A 245 6.05 1.87 -13.03
C TRP A 245 5.34 0.52 -13.20
N VAL A 246 5.62 -0.44 -12.32
CA VAL A 246 4.95 -1.76 -12.35
C VAL A 246 3.46 -1.60 -12.12
N VAL A 247 3.07 -0.80 -11.12
CA VAL A 247 1.66 -0.50 -10.84
C VAL A 247 1.04 0.27 -12.00
N GLY A 248 1.75 1.20 -12.64
CA GLY A 248 1.30 1.87 -13.85
C GLY A 248 1.00 0.89 -15.00
N ILE A 249 1.85 -0.13 -15.21
CA ILE A 249 1.58 -1.20 -16.18
C ILE A 249 0.35 -2.02 -15.76
N ALA A 250 0.21 -2.34 -14.48
CA ALA A 250 -0.98 -3.03 -13.96
C ALA A 250 -2.27 -2.23 -14.19
N VAL A 251 -2.23 -0.89 -14.04
CA VAL A 251 -3.36 -0.01 -14.35
C VAL A 251 -3.72 -0.09 -15.83
N LYS A 252 -2.72 -0.07 -16.73
CA LYS A 252 -2.98 -0.22 -18.18
C LYS A 252 -3.61 -1.57 -18.52
N LEU A 253 -3.14 -2.65 -17.91
CA LEU A 253 -3.75 -3.96 -18.10
C LEU A 253 -5.16 -4.04 -17.48
N CYS A 254 -5.41 -3.42 -16.32
CA CYS A 254 -6.76 -3.28 -15.77
C CYS A 254 -7.73 -2.58 -16.74
N GLN A 255 -7.27 -1.52 -17.41
CA GLN A 255 -8.05 -0.78 -18.41
C GLN A 255 -8.33 -1.65 -19.64
N ASP A 256 -7.30 -2.32 -20.16
CA ASP A 256 -7.40 -3.22 -21.32
C ASP A 256 -8.37 -4.39 -21.08
N LEU A 257 -8.35 -4.96 -19.86
CA LEU A 257 -9.24 -6.03 -19.42
C LEU A 257 -10.67 -5.57 -19.10
N GLY A 258 -10.96 -4.27 -19.18
CA GLY A 258 -12.27 -3.71 -18.89
C GLY A 258 -12.64 -3.77 -17.40
N LEU A 259 -11.68 -3.66 -16.48
CA LEU A 259 -11.96 -3.78 -15.04
C LEU A 259 -12.44 -2.48 -14.38
N THR A 260 -12.64 -1.41 -15.14
CA THR A 260 -12.92 -0.07 -14.61
C THR A 260 -14.40 0.27 -14.49
N ASP A 261 -15.30 -0.61 -14.96
CA ASP A 261 -16.76 -0.45 -14.83
C ASP A 261 -17.39 -1.79 -14.45
N GLU A 262 -18.45 -1.75 -13.63
CA GLU A 262 -19.12 -2.95 -13.16
C GLU A 262 -19.78 -3.75 -14.29
N ALA A 263 -20.24 -3.09 -15.36
CA ALA A 263 -20.83 -3.74 -16.51
C ALA A 263 -19.80 -4.61 -17.25
N THR A 264 -18.57 -4.12 -17.39
CA THR A 264 -17.47 -4.82 -18.09
C THR A 264 -16.73 -5.81 -17.17
N ILE A 265 -16.86 -5.66 -15.85
CA ILE A 265 -16.42 -6.69 -14.89
C ILE A 265 -17.32 -7.93 -14.95
N THR A 266 -18.63 -7.74 -15.13
CA THR A 266 -19.61 -8.84 -15.07
C THR A 266 -19.84 -9.52 -16.41
N LYS A 267 -19.57 -8.84 -17.52
CA LYS A 267 -19.84 -9.33 -18.87
C LYS A 267 -18.61 -9.23 -19.77
N SER A 268 -18.46 -10.22 -20.64
CA SER A 268 -17.49 -10.19 -21.74
C SER A 268 -17.90 -9.15 -22.80
N PRO A 269 -17.01 -8.81 -23.74
CA PRO A 269 -17.36 -7.98 -24.90
C PRO A 269 -18.49 -8.57 -25.77
N SER A 270 -18.69 -9.89 -25.76
CA SER A 270 -19.81 -10.56 -26.44
C SER A 270 -21.14 -10.45 -25.66
N GLY A 271 -21.13 -9.91 -24.44
CA GLY A 271 -22.30 -9.74 -23.58
C GLY A 271 -22.60 -10.96 -22.69
N GLU A 272 -21.79 -12.01 -22.77
CA GLU A 272 -21.91 -13.20 -21.93
C GLU A 272 -21.44 -12.91 -20.51
N LEU A 273 -22.15 -13.45 -19.51
CA LEU A 273 -21.77 -13.29 -18.12
C LEU A 273 -20.51 -14.13 -17.83
N PHE A 274 -19.54 -13.51 -17.17
CA PHE A 274 -18.43 -14.26 -16.59
C PHE A 274 -18.92 -15.13 -15.44
N ASN A 275 -18.22 -16.23 -15.18
CA ASN A 275 -18.52 -17.07 -14.02
C ASN A 275 -18.26 -16.30 -12.70
N PRO A 276 -18.93 -16.66 -11.58
CA PRO A 276 -18.83 -15.90 -10.33
C PRO A 276 -17.42 -15.76 -9.77
N LEU A 277 -16.56 -16.78 -9.93
CA LEU A 277 -15.16 -16.72 -9.51
C LEU A 277 -14.36 -15.69 -10.34
N GLU A 278 -14.54 -15.67 -11.65
CA GLU A 278 -13.92 -14.69 -12.55
C GLU A 278 -14.36 -13.25 -12.18
N ILE A 279 -15.67 -13.03 -11.95
CA ILE A 279 -16.21 -11.72 -11.51
C ILE A 279 -15.58 -11.30 -10.18
N GLU A 280 -15.50 -12.21 -9.21
CA GLU A 280 -14.87 -11.97 -7.92
C GLU A 280 -13.42 -11.52 -8.08
N MET A 281 -12.63 -12.26 -8.88
CA MET A 281 -11.22 -11.94 -9.10
C MET A 281 -11.03 -10.61 -9.82
N ARG A 282 -11.91 -10.27 -10.78
CA ARG A 282 -11.93 -8.97 -11.46
C ARG A 282 -12.16 -7.81 -10.49
N ARG A 283 -13.14 -7.93 -9.58
CA ARG A 283 -13.39 -6.92 -8.53
C ARG A 283 -12.20 -6.78 -7.58
N ARG A 284 -11.62 -7.90 -7.12
CA ARG A 284 -10.44 -7.89 -6.24
C ARG A 284 -9.27 -7.14 -6.89
N LEU A 285 -8.92 -7.53 -8.12
CA LEU A 285 -7.77 -6.96 -8.81
C LEU A 285 -7.98 -5.47 -9.14
N PHE A 286 -9.19 -5.06 -9.53
CA PHE A 286 -9.50 -3.65 -9.70
C PHE A 286 -9.20 -2.84 -8.43
N TRP A 287 -9.76 -3.25 -7.29
CA TRP A 287 -9.60 -2.52 -6.03
C TRP A 287 -8.16 -2.54 -5.51
N ILE A 288 -7.45 -3.66 -5.67
CA ILE A 288 -6.03 -3.77 -5.30
C ILE A 288 -5.17 -2.82 -6.14
N VAL A 289 -5.28 -2.90 -7.47
CA VAL A 289 -4.48 -2.05 -8.38
C VAL A 289 -4.80 -0.57 -8.18
N THR A 290 -6.09 -0.24 -8.05
CA THR A 290 -6.55 1.13 -7.80
C THR A 290 -5.99 1.69 -6.49
N SER A 291 -6.01 0.88 -5.43
CA SER A 291 -5.44 1.26 -4.14
C SER A 291 -3.93 1.45 -4.19
N MET A 292 -3.20 0.57 -4.88
CA MET A 292 -1.75 0.68 -5.04
C MET A 292 -1.39 1.93 -5.83
N GLU A 293 -2.12 2.19 -6.91
CA GLU A 293 -1.89 3.37 -7.75
C GLU A 293 -2.17 4.65 -6.98
N PHE A 294 -3.37 4.83 -6.41
CA PHE A 294 -3.68 6.03 -5.66
C PHE A 294 -2.73 6.26 -4.49
N GLY A 295 -2.29 5.18 -3.83
CA GLY A 295 -1.24 5.29 -2.82
C GLY A 295 0.05 5.84 -3.39
N LEU A 296 0.58 5.24 -4.45
CA LEU A 296 1.84 5.67 -5.04
C LEU A 296 1.77 7.07 -5.66
N SER A 297 0.71 7.41 -6.42
CA SER A 297 0.54 8.77 -6.95
C SER A 297 0.42 9.78 -5.81
N HIS A 298 -0.28 9.42 -4.73
CA HIS A 298 -0.41 10.27 -3.55
C HIS A 298 0.96 10.59 -2.96
N SER A 299 1.70 9.55 -2.58
CA SER A 299 3.02 9.65 -1.94
C SER A 299 4.06 10.36 -2.78
N LEU A 300 4.02 10.15 -4.10
CA LEU A 300 5.00 10.71 -5.03
C LEU A 300 4.59 12.08 -5.57
N GLY A 301 3.43 12.61 -5.16
CA GLY A 301 2.92 13.88 -5.68
C GLY A 301 2.60 13.83 -7.19
N ARG A 302 2.33 12.65 -7.74
CA ARG A 302 2.06 12.45 -9.18
C ARG A 302 0.56 12.45 -9.49
N PRO A 303 0.14 12.87 -10.69
CA PRO A 303 -1.22 12.62 -11.15
C PRO A 303 -1.50 11.11 -11.18
N SER A 304 -2.76 10.72 -10.94
CA SER A 304 -3.15 9.32 -11.09
C SER A 304 -3.20 8.92 -12.56
N CYS A 305 -2.84 7.68 -12.85
CA CYS A 305 -3.03 7.06 -14.17
C CYS A 305 -4.50 6.85 -14.53
N TYR A 306 -5.42 6.92 -13.56
CA TYR A 306 -6.85 6.93 -13.81
C TYR A 306 -7.35 8.35 -14.07
N SER A 307 -8.06 8.53 -15.17
CA SER A 307 -8.73 9.80 -15.53
C SER A 307 -10.11 9.95 -14.88
N VAL A 308 -10.55 8.94 -14.11
CA VAL A 308 -11.90 8.85 -13.55
C VAL A 308 -11.89 9.36 -12.11
N ASN A 309 -12.92 10.13 -11.75
CA ASN A 309 -13.07 10.62 -10.39
C ASN A 309 -13.49 9.54 -9.40
N HIS A 310 -13.23 9.73 -8.11
CA HIS A 310 -13.77 8.86 -7.05
C HIS A 310 -15.30 8.69 -7.16
N ASP A 311 -16.03 9.77 -7.47
CA ASP A 311 -17.50 9.76 -7.69
C ASP A 311 -17.96 8.83 -8.83
N HIS A 312 -17.04 8.47 -9.73
CA HIS A 312 -17.33 7.71 -10.94
C HIS A 312 -16.77 6.28 -10.87
N ILE A 313 -16.16 5.89 -9.74
CA ILE A 313 -15.78 4.49 -9.50
C ILE A 313 -17.05 3.72 -9.14
N ARG A 314 -17.60 2.98 -10.12
CA ARG A 314 -18.85 2.22 -9.99
C ARG A 314 -18.66 0.72 -9.71
N VAL A 315 -17.42 0.28 -9.60
CA VAL A 315 -17.08 -1.12 -9.34
C VAL A 315 -17.52 -1.52 -7.94
N LYS A 316 -18.25 -2.63 -7.81
CA LYS A 316 -18.64 -3.18 -6.51
C LYS A 316 -17.44 -3.75 -5.78
N PHE A 317 -17.48 -3.78 -4.45
CA PHE A 317 -16.50 -4.54 -3.69
C PHE A 317 -16.69 -6.05 -3.91
N PHE A 318 -15.61 -6.80 -3.70
CA PHE A 318 -15.61 -8.26 -3.73
C PHE A 318 -16.26 -8.86 -2.47
N GLU A 319 -16.58 -10.16 -2.54
CA GLU A 319 -17.27 -10.87 -1.47
C GLU A 319 -16.42 -10.97 -0.20
N LEU A 320 -17.06 -10.76 0.96
CA LEU A 320 -16.39 -10.76 2.27
C LEU A 320 -16.16 -12.18 2.84
N ILE A 321 -16.64 -13.22 2.18
CA ILE A 321 -16.62 -14.60 2.67
C ILE A 321 -15.30 -15.32 2.36
N ASP A 322 -15.08 -16.48 2.98
CA ASP A 322 -13.94 -17.34 2.68
C ASP A 322 -13.96 -17.85 1.23
N ASP A 323 -12.78 -17.96 0.61
CA ASP A 323 -12.63 -18.35 -0.79
C ASP A 323 -13.17 -19.75 -1.09
N LYS A 324 -13.23 -20.66 -0.10
CA LYS A 324 -13.85 -21.97 -0.29
C LYS A 324 -15.34 -21.92 -0.68
N PHE A 325 -16.02 -20.80 -0.42
CA PHE A 325 -17.41 -20.60 -0.81
C PHE A 325 -17.57 -19.96 -2.19
N ILE A 326 -16.50 -19.54 -2.85
CA ILE A 326 -16.56 -18.85 -4.14
C ILE A 326 -16.08 -19.80 -5.23
N THR A 327 -17.01 -20.24 -6.09
CA THR A 327 -16.73 -21.25 -7.11
C THR A 327 -17.12 -20.74 -8.50
N PRO A 328 -16.59 -21.36 -9.59
CA PRO A 328 -17.05 -21.06 -10.95
C PRO A 328 -18.54 -21.33 -11.17
N ASP A 329 -19.16 -22.21 -10.38
CA ASP A 329 -20.57 -22.57 -10.53
C ASP A 329 -21.51 -21.69 -9.69
N GLY A 330 -20.96 -20.93 -8.73
CA GLY A 330 -21.78 -20.15 -7.80
C GLY A 330 -21.07 -19.78 -6.50
N ILE A 331 -21.71 -18.89 -5.74
CA ILE A 331 -21.37 -18.64 -4.33
C ILE A 331 -22.14 -19.63 -3.46
N LEU A 332 -21.42 -20.47 -2.73
CA LEU A 332 -21.98 -21.47 -1.84
C LEU A 332 -22.61 -20.81 -0.58
N PRO A 333 -23.73 -21.33 -0.07
CA PRO A 333 -24.37 -20.80 1.12
C PRO A 333 -23.52 -21.05 2.38
N GLY A 334 -23.73 -20.24 3.42
CA GLY A 334 -23.08 -20.41 4.73
C GLY A 334 -21.74 -19.68 4.89
N GLY A 335 -21.28 -18.94 3.87
CA GLY A 335 -20.16 -18.04 3.98
C GLY A 335 -20.44 -16.90 4.98
N LYS A 336 -19.49 -16.66 5.89
CA LYS A 336 -19.53 -15.52 6.83
C LYS A 336 -18.40 -14.54 6.49
N PRO A 337 -18.60 -13.23 6.72
CA PRO A 337 -17.54 -12.25 6.55
C PRO A 337 -16.28 -12.63 7.31
N ILE A 338 -15.12 -12.56 6.65
CA ILE A 338 -13.82 -12.82 7.25
C ILE A 338 -13.08 -11.50 7.47
N LEU A 339 -12.44 -11.38 8.64
CA LEU A 339 -11.71 -10.17 9.03
C LEU A 339 -10.70 -9.68 7.99
N PRO A 340 -9.88 -10.53 7.35
CA PRO A 340 -8.89 -10.05 6.38
C PRO A 340 -9.50 -9.31 5.18
N LYS A 341 -10.63 -9.81 4.64
CA LYS A 341 -11.34 -9.15 3.54
C LYS A 341 -12.08 -7.88 4.00
N CYS A 342 -12.59 -7.88 5.23
CA CYS A 342 -13.18 -6.68 5.84
C CYS A 342 -12.13 -5.57 5.97
N ILE A 343 -10.92 -5.89 6.46
CA ILE A 343 -9.79 -4.96 6.55
C ILE A 343 -9.40 -4.44 5.17
N ALA A 344 -9.33 -5.30 4.15
CA ALA A 344 -9.00 -4.90 2.79
C ALA A 344 -10.01 -3.88 2.23
N ILE A 345 -11.32 -4.17 2.33
CA ILE A 345 -12.36 -3.21 1.90
C ILE A 345 -12.30 -1.93 2.72
N HIS A 346 -12.07 -2.03 4.03
CA HIS A 346 -11.95 -0.88 4.91
C HIS A 346 -10.78 0.03 4.50
N PHE A 347 -9.65 -0.56 4.12
CA PHE A 347 -8.49 0.14 3.57
C PHE A 347 -8.81 0.79 2.21
N PHE A 348 -9.55 0.13 1.33
CA PHE A 348 -9.97 0.72 0.06
C PHE A 348 -10.92 1.92 0.25
N LYS A 349 -11.82 1.85 1.23
CA LYS A 349 -12.67 3.00 1.61
C LYS A 349 -11.83 4.19 2.09
N MET A 350 -10.77 3.95 2.84
CA MET A 350 -9.82 4.99 3.23
C MET A 350 -9.17 5.66 2.01
N ARG A 351 -8.75 4.87 1.01
CA ARG A 351 -8.18 5.41 -0.25
C ARG A 351 -9.14 6.33 -0.98
N LEU A 352 -10.45 6.04 -0.96
CA LEU A 352 -11.45 6.91 -1.56
C LEU A 352 -11.54 8.27 -0.83
N LEU A 353 -11.45 8.27 0.50
CA LEU A 353 -11.38 9.51 1.29
C LEU A 353 -10.12 10.31 0.97
N GLN A 354 -8.96 9.66 0.89
CA GLN A 354 -7.70 10.30 0.48
C GLN A 354 -7.81 10.92 -0.93
N LEU A 355 -8.48 10.22 -1.85
CA LEU A 355 -8.67 10.71 -3.22
C LEU A 355 -9.59 11.94 -3.27
N GLU A 356 -10.67 11.96 -2.49
CA GLU A 356 -11.57 13.12 -2.39
C GLU A 356 -10.83 14.36 -1.86
N ILE A 357 -10.04 14.19 -0.79
CA ILE A 357 -9.21 15.26 -0.23
C ILE A 357 -8.20 15.75 -1.26
N ARG A 358 -7.47 14.82 -1.90
CA ARG A 358 -6.46 15.14 -2.92
C ARG A 358 -7.06 15.94 -4.07
N ARG A 359 -8.21 15.49 -4.58
CA ARG A 359 -8.91 16.14 -5.70
C ARG A 359 -9.37 17.55 -5.33
N THR A 360 -9.88 17.71 -4.12
CA THR A 360 -10.51 18.97 -3.68
C THR A 360 -9.48 20.03 -3.32
N LEU A 361 -8.38 19.63 -2.66
CA LEU A 361 -7.40 20.58 -2.13
C LEU A 361 -6.11 20.68 -2.95
N TYR A 362 -5.74 19.67 -3.76
CA TYR A 362 -4.36 19.54 -4.26
C TYR A 362 -4.20 19.30 -5.78
N LEU A 363 -5.23 18.83 -6.50
CA LEU A 363 -5.07 18.55 -7.94
C LEU A 363 -5.26 19.80 -8.80
N ASN A 364 -6.43 20.43 -8.74
CA ASN A 364 -6.74 21.65 -9.48
C ASN A 364 -7.32 22.68 -8.52
N LYS A 365 -6.98 23.96 -8.74
CA LYS A 365 -7.63 25.07 -8.04
C LYS A 365 -9.13 25.01 -8.32
N ARG A 366 -9.92 25.10 -7.25
CA ARG A 366 -11.39 25.12 -7.29
C ARG A 366 -11.87 26.40 -6.65
N ASP A 367 -13.09 26.80 -6.98
CA ASP A 367 -13.73 27.96 -6.37
C ASP A 367 -14.02 27.72 -4.87
N ALA A 368 -14.14 26.46 -4.46
CA ALA A 368 -14.31 26.04 -3.07
C ALA A 368 -13.58 24.70 -2.80
N PRO A 369 -13.11 24.45 -1.57
CA PRO A 369 -13.18 25.33 -0.40
C PRO A 369 -12.14 26.46 -0.44
N VAL A 370 -12.52 27.65 0.03
CA VAL A 370 -11.65 28.85 0.05
C VAL A 370 -10.80 28.91 1.33
N ASP A 371 -11.38 28.52 2.46
CA ASP A 371 -10.75 28.46 3.78
C ASP A 371 -11.29 27.29 4.61
N ASP A 372 -10.78 27.13 5.82
CA ASP A 372 -11.10 26.04 6.74
C ASP A 372 -12.51 26.10 7.34
N GLN A 373 -13.28 27.17 7.10
CA GLN A 373 -14.67 27.31 7.53
C GLN A 373 -15.65 26.74 6.50
N ASP A 374 -15.18 26.34 5.31
CA ASP A 374 -16.04 25.74 4.30
C ASP A 374 -16.71 24.45 4.84
N PRO A 375 -18.03 24.28 4.64
CA PRO A 375 -18.76 23.10 5.11
C PRO A 375 -18.16 21.76 4.66
N TRP A 376 -17.43 21.74 3.54
CA TRP A 376 -16.73 20.56 3.04
C TRP A 376 -15.75 19.99 4.07
N PHE A 377 -15.05 20.83 4.84
CA PHE A 377 -14.13 20.35 5.88
C PHE A 377 -14.88 19.56 6.95
N GLN A 378 -15.99 20.08 7.46
CA GLN A 378 -16.81 19.35 8.45
C GLN A 378 -17.41 18.07 7.87
N GLN A 379 -17.85 18.09 6.60
CA GLN A 379 -18.34 16.89 5.92
C GLN A 379 -17.25 15.83 5.81
N MET A 380 -16.03 16.22 5.45
CA MET A 380 -14.89 15.31 5.40
C MET A 380 -14.53 14.75 6.76
N LEU A 381 -14.52 15.57 7.82
CA LEU A 381 -14.28 15.11 9.18
C LEU A 381 -15.31 14.05 9.60
N ASN A 382 -16.59 14.30 9.36
CA ASN A 382 -17.65 13.32 9.66
C ASN A 382 -17.45 11.99 8.90
N LYS A 383 -17.01 12.04 7.63
CA LYS A 383 -16.67 10.83 6.85
C LYS A 383 -15.50 10.07 7.47
N LEU A 384 -14.47 10.78 7.95
CA LEU A 384 -13.30 10.17 8.60
C LEU A 384 -13.65 9.54 9.94
N ASP A 385 -14.42 10.24 10.77
CA ASP A 385 -14.89 9.72 12.06
C ASP A 385 -15.77 8.50 11.88
N TYR A 386 -16.67 8.53 10.89
CA TYR A 386 -17.47 7.37 10.52
C TYR A 386 -16.59 6.20 10.09
N TRP A 387 -15.59 6.45 9.24
CA TRP A 387 -14.63 5.44 8.81
C TRP A 387 -13.92 4.83 10.03
N VAL A 388 -13.29 5.62 10.90
CA VAL A 388 -12.61 5.11 12.11
C VAL A 388 -13.56 4.32 13.01
N ALA A 389 -14.77 4.83 13.25
CA ALA A 389 -15.79 4.15 14.04
C ALA A 389 -16.33 2.86 13.37
N SER A 390 -16.07 2.66 12.08
CA SER A 390 -16.43 1.46 11.32
C SER A 390 -15.26 0.48 11.16
N CYS A 391 -14.11 0.71 11.79
CA CYS A 391 -12.98 -0.21 11.71
C CYS A 391 -13.39 -1.64 12.14
N PRO A 392 -13.06 -2.68 11.35
CA PRO A 392 -13.30 -4.06 11.74
C PRO A 392 -12.55 -4.42 13.02
N LYS A 393 -13.27 -4.87 14.06
CA LYS A 393 -12.68 -5.28 15.36
C LYS A 393 -13.04 -6.73 15.67
N LYS A 394 -12.13 -7.51 16.25
CA LYS A 394 -12.45 -8.85 16.79
C LYS A 394 -13.30 -8.70 18.06
N HIS A 395 -14.61 -8.93 17.98
CA HIS A 395 -15.44 -9.11 19.18
C HIS A 395 -15.54 -10.60 19.52
N GLY A 396 -15.33 -10.92 20.81
CA GLY A 396 -15.13 -12.26 21.35
C GLY A 396 -16.36 -13.17 21.30
N GLY A 397 -16.79 -13.56 20.10
CA GLY A 397 -17.79 -14.61 19.87
C GLY A 397 -18.15 -14.82 18.39
N SER A 398 -18.29 -13.74 17.62
CA SER A 398 -18.57 -13.78 16.16
C SER A 398 -17.40 -13.32 15.30
N GLY A 399 -16.38 -12.67 15.89
CA GLY A 399 -15.13 -12.30 15.25
C GLY A 399 -15.09 -10.94 14.55
N LEU A 400 -16.19 -10.18 14.47
CA LEU A 400 -16.28 -8.85 13.86
C LEU A 400 -17.16 -7.87 14.66
N SER A 401 -17.01 -6.57 14.44
CA SER A 401 -17.84 -5.53 15.08
C SER A 401 -19.26 -5.52 14.52
N GLU A 402 -20.24 -4.99 15.27
CA GLU A 402 -21.67 -4.97 14.87
C GLU A 402 -21.95 -4.37 13.48
N LYS A 403 -21.00 -3.62 12.92
CA LYS A 403 -21.09 -2.98 11.61
C LYS A 403 -20.68 -3.88 10.43
N TRP A 404 -20.16 -5.10 10.66
CA TRP A 404 -19.58 -5.98 9.63
C TRP A 404 -20.13 -7.40 9.65
#